data_AF-A0A2K1KJR5-F1
#
_entry.id   AF-A0A2K1KJR5-F1
#
_cell.length_a   1.000
_cell.length_b   1.000
_cell.length_c   1.000
_cell.angle_alpha   90.00
_cell.angle_beta   90.00
_cell.angle_gamma   90.00
#
_symmetry.space_group_name_H-M   'P 1'
#
loop_
_entity.id
_entity.type
_entity.pdbx_description
1 polymer ?
#
loop_
_entity_poly.entity_id
_entity_poly.type
_entity_poly.pdbx_seq_one_letter_code
_entity_poly.pdbx_strand_id
1 'polypeptide(L)'
;MRKADAAGAIALIGLGLMKNATKQGIAAVSGGLSKVRKQYATKHEADVIAELRKKGVSPREILFQALQRLDFLSRAGYTHEVILVSKQTAKRLIDGERSAVPLDMVLVLGGSMSDEAMRYGDFQNNSILKELKEYINLTRMCKDHYDRDLMVHDFYYAALLCVEEQGADWQLFEALCKEAVGRIVSLGGTGERNHELQHNSAKTIFTFASAVRIAAQEEEQKRNKILRDAEALIQREQERRARSLGLQPSHRQGPVGSGSSI
;
A
#
# COMPACT_ATOMS: atom_id res chain seq x y z
N MET A 1 -24.10 -20.30 -15.72
CA MET A 1 -23.35 -19.06 -16.04
C MET A 1 -23.99 -17.95 -15.22
N ARG A 2 -23.31 -17.12 -14.41
CA ARG A 2 -21.89 -16.75 -14.30
C ARG A 2 -21.50 -16.59 -12.82
N LYS A 3 -20.26 -16.99 -12.50
CA LYS A 3 -19.58 -16.81 -11.20
C LYS A 3 -18.96 -15.42 -11.16
N ALA A 4 -19.60 -14.46 -10.48
CA ALA A 4 -19.05 -13.11 -10.29
C ALA A 4 -18.85 -12.69 -8.82
N ASP A 5 -19.28 -13.47 -7.81
CA ASP A 5 -19.43 -12.92 -6.46
C ASP A 5 -18.39 -13.33 -5.41
N ALA A 6 -17.41 -14.19 -5.74
CA ALA A 6 -16.47 -14.66 -4.71
C ALA A 6 -15.29 -13.70 -4.47
N ALA A 7 -14.76 -13.05 -5.51
CA ALA A 7 -13.57 -12.20 -5.38
C ALA A 7 -13.88 -10.82 -4.76
N GLY A 8 -15.02 -10.22 -5.13
CA GLY A 8 -15.49 -8.95 -4.56
C GLY A 8 -15.90 -9.07 -3.09
N ALA A 9 -16.51 -10.20 -2.70
CA ALA A 9 -16.86 -10.47 -1.31
C ALA A 9 -15.62 -10.68 -0.44
N ILE A 10 -14.58 -11.36 -0.93
CA ILE A 10 -13.34 -11.58 -0.18
C ILE A 10 -12.53 -10.27 -0.01
N ALA A 11 -12.56 -9.36 -0.99
CA ALA A 11 -11.94 -8.04 -0.85
C ALA A 11 -12.65 -7.14 0.18
N LEU A 12 -13.99 -7.14 0.19
CA LEU A 12 -14.80 -6.42 1.17
C LEU A 12 -14.69 -7.01 2.59
N ILE A 13 -14.61 -8.35 2.70
CA ILE A 13 -14.40 -9.04 3.98
C ILE A 13 -12.98 -8.77 4.51
N GLY A 14 -11.97 -8.71 3.62
CA GLY A 14 -10.60 -8.33 3.97
C GLY A 14 -10.51 -6.91 4.54
N LEU A 15 -11.17 -5.93 3.91
CA LEU A 15 -11.22 -4.54 4.39
C LEU A 15 -12.08 -4.38 5.66
N GLY A 16 -13.15 -5.18 5.81
CA GLY A 16 -14.06 -5.14 6.96
C GLY A 16 -13.43 -5.71 8.23
N LEU A 17 -12.63 -6.77 8.13
CA LEU A 17 -11.90 -7.34 9.27
C LEU A 17 -10.75 -6.42 9.74
N MET A 18 -10.18 -5.60 8.85
CA MET A 18 -9.21 -4.55 9.20
C MET A 18 -9.78 -3.42 10.08
N LYS A 19 -11.11 -3.26 10.20
CA LYS A 19 -11.70 -2.15 10.97
C LYS A 19 -11.79 -2.38 12.48
N ASN A 20 -11.81 -3.64 12.96
CA ASN A 20 -12.02 -3.94 14.38
C ASN A 20 -10.74 -4.28 15.17
N ALA A 21 -9.73 -4.90 14.55
CA ALA A 21 -8.48 -5.25 15.25
C ALA A 21 -7.51 -4.05 15.40
N THR A 22 -7.69 -3.01 14.59
CA THR A 22 -6.74 -1.90 14.40
C THR A 22 -6.95 -0.75 15.39
N LYS A 23 -8.16 -0.61 15.96
CA LYS A 23 -8.51 0.53 16.83
C LYS A 23 -7.94 0.44 18.25
N GLN A 24 -7.71 -0.75 18.80
CA GLN A 24 -7.26 -0.90 20.19
C GLN A 24 -5.74 -1.16 20.33
N GLY A 25 -5.09 -1.80 19.35
CA GLY A 25 -3.65 -2.09 19.42
C GLY A 25 -2.72 -0.94 18.98
N ILE A 26 -3.17 -0.06 18.08
CA ILE A 26 -2.32 0.98 17.46
C ILE A 26 -2.12 2.22 18.36
N ALA A 27 -3.06 2.51 19.25
CA ALA A 27 -3.01 3.70 20.10
C ALA A 27 -1.88 3.62 21.16
N ALA A 28 -1.53 2.43 21.64
CA ALA A 28 -0.54 2.27 22.73
C ALA A 28 0.91 2.09 22.23
N VAL A 29 1.12 1.57 21.00
CA VAL A 29 2.48 1.28 20.48
C VAL A 29 3.03 2.45 19.64
N SER A 30 2.18 3.29 19.05
CA SER A 30 2.61 4.43 18.21
C SER A 30 3.14 5.64 19.01
N GLY A 31 2.79 5.74 20.31
CA GLY A 31 3.16 6.87 21.16
C GLY A 31 4.63 6.89 21.65
N GLY A 32 5.27 5.71 21.73
CA GLY A 32 6.60 5.56 22.36
C GLY A 32 7.78 5.57 21.38
N LEU A 33 7.66 4.92 20.22
CA LEU A 33 8.76 4.81 19.23
C LEU A 33 8.94 6.06 18.34
N SER A 34 7.97 6.98 18.35
CA SER A 34 7.88 8.09 17.39
C SER A 34 8.65 9.35 17.77
N LYS A 35 9.26 9.47 18.97
CA LYS A 35 9.80 10.76 19.44
C LYS A 35 11.28 11.04 19.18
N VAL A 36 12.16 10.03 19.10
CA VAL A 36 13.62 10.26 19.02
C VAL A 36 14.20 10.06 17.61
N ARG A 37 13.60 9.20 16.77
CA ARG A 37 14.04 8.98 15.37
C ARG A 37 13.45 9.96 14.34
N LYS A 38 12.36 10.65 14.70
CA LYS A 38 11.61 11.64 13.89
C LYS A 38 12.28 13.03 13.76
N GLN A 39 13.56 13.23 14.04
CA GLN A 39 14.13 14.60 14.06
C GLN A 39 15.11 14.94 12.93
N TYR A 40 15.73 13.94 12.29
CA TYR A 40 16.70 14.19 11.22
C TYR A 40 16.16 13.89 9.82
N ALA A 41 15.40 12.80 9.65
CA ALA A 41 14.67 12.50 8.41
C ALA A 41 13.56 13.53 8.13
N THR A 42 12.94 14.07 9.18
CA THR A 42 11.84 15.03 9.09
C THR A 42 12.23 16.43 8.67
N LYS A 43 13.47 16.89 8.92
CA LYS A 43 13.89 18.23 8.46
C LYS A 43 14.01 18.28 6.95
N HIS A 44 14.75 17.34 6.37
CA HIS A 44 14.90 17.25 4.91
C HIS A 44 13.54 17.01 4.23
N GLU A 45 12.72 16.09 4.75
CA GLU A 45 11.38 15.88 4.21
C GLU A 45 10.49 17.12 4.37
N ALA A 46 10.54 17.82 5.51
CA ALA A 46 9.79 19.07 5.71
C ALA A 46 10.26 20.18 4.78
N ASP A 47 11.56 20.28 4.51
CA ASP A 47 12.12 21.26 3.57
C ASP A 47 11.63 20.98 2.14
N VAL A 48 11.66 19.71 1.69
CA VAL A 48 11.16 19.32 0.36
C VAL A 48 9.65 19.53 0.26
N ILE A 49 8.89 19.15 1.29
CA ILE A 49 7.44 19.40 1.36
C ILE A 49 7.16 20.91 1.30
N ALA A 50 7.91 21.72 2.04
CA ALA A 50 7.76 23.17 2.03
C ALA A 50 8.07 23.76 0.65
N GLU A 51 9.11 23.28 -0.04
CA GLU A 51 9.40 23.67 -1.42
C GLU A 51 8.30 23.27 -2.40
N LEU A 52 7.77 22.05 -2.30
CA LEU A 52 6.67 21.60 -3.15
C LEU A 52 5.39 22.42 -2.90
N ARG A 53 5.08 22.73 -1.65
CA ARG A 53 3.97 23.62 -1.29
C ARG A 53 4.17 25.05 -1.81
N LYS A 54 5.40 25.58 -1.77
CA LYS A 54 5.73 26.90 -2.34
C LYS A 54 5.51 26.98 -3.84
N LYS A 55 5.65 25.86 -4.57
CA LYS A 55 5.36 25.80 -6.01
C LYS A 55 3.86 25.94 -6.33
N GLY A 56 2.97 25.83 -5.33
CA GLY A 56 1.53 26.00 -5.50
C GLY A 56 0.84 24.90 -6.31
N VAL A 57 1.53 23.78 -6.54
CA VAL A 57 0.97 22.62 -7.27
C VAL A 57 0.24 21.73 -6.26
N SER A 58 -1.03 21.44 -6.50
CA SER A 58 -1.79 20.57 -5.60
C SER A 58 -1.24 19.14 -5.59
N PRO A 59 -1.26 18.41 -4.45
CA PRO A 59 -0.74 17.04 -4.33
C PRO A 59 -1.22 16.08 -5.42
N ARG A 60 -2.52 16.16 -5.79
CA ARG A 60 -3.09 15.37 -6.89
C ARG A 60 -2.37 15.56 -8.23
N GLU A 61 -1.92 16.78 -8.53
CA GLU A 61 -1.21 17.09 -9.77
C GLU A 61 0.22 16.56 -9.73
N ILE A 62 0.85 16.54 -8.55
CA ILE A 62 2.18 15.94 -8.36
C ILE A 62 2.10 14.43 -8.61
N LEU A 63 1.08 13.75 -8.06
CA LEU A 63 0.85 12.33 -8.32
C LEU A 63 0.60 12.07 -9.80
N PHE A 64 -0.27 12.87 -10.44
CA PHE A 64 -0.51 12.77 -11.87
C PHE A 64 0.77 12.96 -12.70
N GLN A 65 1.58 13.96 -12.40
CA GLN A 65 2.84 14.21 -13.12
C GLN A 65 3.85 13.07 -12.95
N ALA A 66 3.95 12.48 -11.76
CA ALA A 66 4.81 11.32 -11.52
C ALA A 66 4.36 10.11 -12.36
N LEU A 67 3.05 9.84 -12.41
CA LEU A 67 2.49 8.78 -13.26
C LEU A 67 2.67 9.06 -14.75
N GLN A 68 2.58 10.32 -15.15
CA GLN A 68 2.79 10.75 -16.53
C GLN A 68 4.23 10.49 -16.98
N ARG A 69 5.21 10.79 -16.13
CA ARG A 69 6.62 10.48 -16.41
C ARG A 69 6.84 8.97 -16.56
N LEU A 70 6.22 8.17 -15.70
CA LEU A 70 6.31 6.71 -15.78
C LEU A 70 5.69 6.17 -17.08
N ASP A 71 4.53 6.70 -17.48
CA ASP A 71 3.89 6.36 -18.74
C ASP A 71 4.76 6.75 -19.95
N PHE A 72 5.40 7.93 -19.92
CA PHE A 72 6.33 8.34 -20.96
C PHE A 72 7.57 7.44 -21.06
N LEU A 73 8.15 7.01 -19.93
CA LEU A 73 9.23 6.02 -19.95
C LEU A 73 8.81 4.72 -20.65
N SER A 74 7.60 4.23 -20.34
CA SER A 74 7.06 3.05 -21.01
C SER A 74 6.87 3.27 -22.51
N ARG A 75 6.28 4.39 -22.91
CA ARG A 75 6.04 4.73 -24.33
C ARG A 75 7.33 4.91 -25.12
N ALA A 76 8.40 5.35 -24.47
CA ALA A 76 9.73 5.44 -25.04
C ALA A 76 10.49 4.09 -25.10
N GLY A 77 9.89 3.00 -24.63
CA GLY A 77 10.46 1.65 -24.70
C GLY A 77 11.31 1.24 -23.49
N TYR A 78 11.39 2.08 -22.45
CA TYR A 78 12.17 1.79 -21.23
C TYR A 78 11.38 0.95 -20.21
N THR A 79 10.87 -0.20 -20.64
CA THR A 79 10.02 -1.08 -19.81
C THR A 79 10.76 -1.64 -18.57
N HIS A 80 12.07 -1.85 -18.67
CA HIS A 80 12.90 -2.28 -17.53
C HIS A 80 13.02 -1.18 -16.46
N GLU A 81 13.13 0.09 -16.85
CA GLU A 81 13.18 1.20 -15.90
C GLU A 81 11.84 1.36 -15.19
N VAL A 82 10.71 1.15 -15.88
CA VAL A 82 9.38 1.12 -15.22
C VAL A 82 9.36 0.09 -14.09
N ILE A 83 9.86 -1.13 -14.32
CA ILE A 83 9.93 -2.17 -13.29
C ILE A 83 10.83 -1.75 -12.12
N LEU A 84 12.00 -1.17 -12.40
CA LEU A 84 12.96 -0.76 -11.37
C LEU A 84 12.45 0.41 -10.53
N VAL A 85 11.89 1.46 -11.16
CA VAL A 85 11.22 2.58 -10.48
C VAL A 85 10.10 2.05 -9.60
N SER A 86 9.26 1.14 -10.11
CA SER A 86 8.14 0.55 -9.36
C SER A 86 8.63 -0.17 -8.10
N LYS A 87 9.65 -1.02 -8.23
CA LYS A 87 10.24 -1.77 -7.11
C LYS A 87 10.87 -0.87 -6.06
N GLN A 88 11.63 0.14 -6.50
CA GLN A 88 12.34 1.04 -5.59
C GLN A 88 11.37 1.99 -4.88
N THR A 89 10.32 2.44 -5.59
CA THR A 89 9.21 3.21 -5.01
C THR A 89 8.47 2.39 -3.96
N ALA A 90 8.11 1.14 -4.29
CA ALA A 90 7.45 0.24 -3.34
C ALA A 90 8.29 0.07 -2.07
N LYS A 91 9.60 -0.22 -2.21
CA LYS A 91 10.54 -0.32 -1.08
C LYS A 91 10.60 0.96 -0.25
N ARG A 92 10.66 2.13 -0.89
CA ARG A 92 10.71 3.43 -0.20
C ARG A 92 9.44 3.69 0.59
N LEU A 93 8.28 3.36 0.05
CA LEU A 93 6.96 3.60 0.67
C LEU A 93 6.71 2.71 1.88
N ILE A 94 7.14 1.45 1.85
CA ILE A 94 6.96 0.50 2.96
C ILE A 94 8.08 0.56 4.02
N ASP A 95 9.10 1.39 3.81
CA ASP A 95 10.22 1.52 4.74
C ASP A 95 9.74 2.11 6.08
N GLY A 96 9.53 1.25 7.08
CA GLY A 96 9.01 1.67 8.39
C GLY A 96 9.93 2.60 9.18
N GLU A 97 11.21 2.74 8.79
CA GLU A 97 12.15 3.65 9.44
C GLU A 97 12.23 5.01 8.74
N ARG A 98 11.98 5.04 7.43
CA ARG A 98 12.22 6.23 6.60
C ARG A 98 10.98 6.78 5.92
N SER A 99 9.89 6.04 5.85
CA SER A 99 8.64 6.46 5.21
C SER A 99 7.71 7.10 6.23
N ALA A 100 7.21 8.30 5.93
CA ALA A 100 6.14 8.93 6.68
C ALA A 100 4.74 8.50 6.21
N VAL A 101 4.66 7.75 5.10
CA VAL A 101 3.38 7.27 4.53
C VAL A 101 2.89 6.06 5.36
N PRO A 102 1.68 6.10 5.94
CA PRO A 102 1.13 4.96 6.67
C PRO A 102 0.94 3.75 5.74
N LEU A 103 1.30 2.55 6.21
CA LEU A 103 1.19 1.31 5.43
C LEU A 103 -0.22 1.09 4.85
N ASP A 104 -1.26 1.40 5.62
CA ASP A 104 -2.66 1.30 5.20
C ASP A 104 -2.95 2.19 3.98
N MET A 105 -2.35 3.38 3.92
CA MET A 105 -2.46 4.28 2.77
C MET A 105 -1.66 3.75 1.57
N VAL A 106 -0.52 3.11 1.79
CA VAL A 106 0.24 2.45 0.70
C VAL A 106 -0.58 1.30 0.09
N LEU A 107 -1.32 0.55 0.92
CA LEU A 107 -2.27 -0.48 0.45
C LEU A 107 -3.40 0.12 -0.38
N VAL A 108 -4.00 1.22 0.07
CA VAL A 108 -5.04 1.94 -0.69
C VAL A 108 -4.47 2.45 -2.03
N LEU A 109 -3.31 3.10 -2.02
CA LEU A 109 -2.64 3.61 -3.23
C LEU A 109 -2.46 2.50 -4.27
N GLY A 110 -1.78 1.41 -3.89
CA GLY A 110 -1.52 0.29 -4.79
C GLY A 110 -2.80 -0.44 -5.22
N GLY A 111 -3.73 -0.64 -4.30
CA GLY A 111 -5.03 -1.27 -4.55
C GLY A 111 -5.87 -0.48 -5.56
N SER A 112 -6.21 0.76 -5.20
CA SER A 112 -7.09 1.62 -5.99
C SER A 112 -6.56 1.88 -7.39
N MET A 113 -5.25 2.12 -7.55
CA MET A 113 -4.65 2.32 -8.87
C MET A 113 -4.66 1.04 -9.70
N SER A 114 -4.36 -0.12 -9.09
CA SER A 114 -4.37 -1.40 -9.81
C SER A 114 -5.79 -1.77 -10.28
N ASP A 115 -6.79 -1.57 -9.43
CA ASP A 115 -8.18 -1.87 -9.73
C ASP A 115 -8.74 -0.94 -10.80
N GLU A 116 -8.36 0.33 -10.79
CA GLU A 116 -8.75 1.28 -11.84
C GLU A 116 -8.10 0.93 -13.18
N ALA A 117 -6.81 0.61 -13.18
CA ALA A 117 -6.10 0.23 -14.40
C ALA A 117 -6.72 -1.02 -15.06
N MET A 118 -7.17 -1.98 -14.26
CA MET A 118 -7.84 -3.20 -14.74
C MET A 118 -9.15 -2.94 -15.49
N ARG A 119 -9.76 -1.75 -15.39
CA ARG A 119 -10.95 -1.40 -16.21
C ARG A 119 -10.62 -1.29 -17.70
N TYR A 120 -9.34 -1.12 -18.04
CA TYR A 120 -8.86 -0.89 -19.39
C TYR A 120 -8.13 -2.11 -19.98
N GLY A 121 -8.07 -3.23 -19.28
CA GLY A 121 -7.48 -4.48 -19.77
C GLY A 121 -7.34 -5.56 -18.69
N ASP A 122 -7.28 -6.82 -19.11
CA ASP A 122 -6.96 -7.94 -18.20
C ASP A 122 -5.44 -8.14 -18.12
N PHE A 123 -4.88 -7.78 -16.96
CA PHE A 123 -3.45 -7.84 -16.70
C PHE A 123 -3.07 -8.91 -15.66
N GLN A 124 -4.05 -9.62 -15.08
CA GLN A 124 -3.81 -10.57 -13.98
C GLN A 124 -3.05 -11.83 -14.44
N ASN A 125 -3.28 -12.25 -15.68
CA ASN A 125 -2.66 -13.44 -16.27
C ASN A 125 -1.37 -13.13 -17.03
N ASN A 126 -0.92 -11.88 -17.03
CA ASN A 126 0.23 -11.46 -17.83
C ASN A 126 1.53 -11.93 -17.17
N SER A 127 2.49 -12.42 -17.98
CA SER A 127 3.82 -12.88 -17.53
C SER A 127 4.51 -11.84 -16.64
N ILE A 128 4.14 -10.58 -16.79
CA ILE A 128 4.57 -9.42 -16.02
C ILE A 128 4.45 -9.58 -14.52
N LEU A 129 3.40 -10.18 -13.94
CA LEU A 129 3.34 -10.35 -12.48
C LEU A 129 4.32 -11.42 -12.00
N LYS A 130 4.57 -12.43 -12.82
CA LYS A 130 5.54 -13.49 -12.55
C LYS A 130 6.97 -12.97 -12.74
N GLU A 131 7.23 -12.29 -13.85
CA GLU A 131 8.48 -11.57 -14.13
C GLU A 131 8.74 -10.52 -13.06
N LEU A 132 7.76 -9.72 -12.62
CA LEU A 132 7.93 -8.75 -11.55
C LEU A 132 8.38 -9.43 -10.26
N LYS A 133 7.75 -10.54 -9.86
CA LYS A 133 8.16 -11.32 -8.69
C LYS A 133 9.56 -11.93 -8.84
N GLU A 134 9.90 -12.46 -10.02
CA GLU A 134 11.23 -13.01 -10.32
C GLU A 134 12.31 -11.91 -10.36
N TYR A 135 12.04 -10.76 -10.97
CA TYR A 135 12.92 -9.58 -11.02
C TYR A 135 13.08 -8.92 -9.66
N ILE A 136 12.04 -8.92 -8.81
CA ILE A 136 12.14 -8.49 -7.41
C ILE A 136 13.23 -9.29 -6.69
N ASN A 137 13.34 -10.58 -7.00
CA ASN A 137 14.28 -11.49 -6.37
C ASN A 137 15.69 -11.49 -7.02
N LEU A 138 15.81 -11.19 -8.31
CA LEU A 138 17.07 -11.38 -9.07
C LEU A 138 17.94 -10.13 -9.26
N THR A 139 17.39 -8.91 -9.27
CA THR A 139 18.18 -7.71 -9.59
C THR A 139 18.92 -7.13 -8.38
N ARG A 140 20.25 -7.21 -8.43
CA ARG A 140 21.18 -6.44 -7.60
C ARG A 140 21.17 -4.99 -8.12
N MET A 141 20.67 -4.05 -7.31
CA MET A 141 20.47 -2.66 -7.75
C MET A 141 21.83 -2.00 -8.04
N CYS A 142 22.03 -1.48 -9.25
CA CYS A 142 23.18 -0.62 -9.56
C CYS A 142 23.07 0.69 -8.77
N LYS A 143 24.22 1.19 -8.31
CA LYS A 143 24.31 2.15 -7.20
C LYS A 143 23.93 3.58 -7.58
N ASP A 144 23.91 3.92 -8.87
CA ASP A 144 23.74 5.31 -9.33
C ASP A 144 22.84 5.38 -10.58
N HIS A 145 21.56 5.74 -10.41
CA HIS A 145 20.66 6.12 -11.51
C HIS A 145 19.85 7.34 -11.10
N TYR A 146 20.43 8.53 -11.31
CA TYR A 146 19.87 9.82 -10.88
C TYR A 146 18.39 10.01 -11.26
N ASP A 147 18.01 9.70 -12.50
CA ASP A 147 16.63 9.86 -12.99
C ASP A 147 15.64 8.90 -12.29
N ARG A 148 16.10 7.68 -11.99
CA ARG A 148 15.29 6.69 -11.25
C ARG A 148 15.05 7.15 -9.83
N ASP A 149 16.10 7.60 -9.16
CA ASP A 149 16.02 8.09 -7.78
C ASP A 149 15.11 9.33 -7.70
N LEU A 150 15.20 10.23 -8.67
CA LEU A 150 14.32 11.39 -8.76
C LEU A 150 12.85 10.96 -8.90
N MET A 151 12.54 10.00 -9.78
CA MET A 151 11.18 9.49 -9.93
C MET A 151 10.66 8.78 -8.67
N VAL A 152 11.51 8.00 -8.00
CA VAL A 152 11.17 7.38 -6.72
C VAL A 152 10.84 8.46 -5.67
N HIS A 153 11.60 9.54 -5.64
CA HIS A 153 11.33 10.69 -4.78
C HIS A 153 10.02 11.39 -5.15
N ASP A 154 9.76 11.62 -6.44
CA ASP A 154 8.50 12.21 -6.90
C ASP A 154 7.29 11.39 -6.44
N PHE A 155 7.33 10.06 -6.59
CA PHE A 155 6.26 9.18 -6.13
C PHE A 155 6.11 9.19 -4.61
N TYR A 156 7.23 9.15 -3.87
CA TYR A 156 7.20 9.20 -2.41
C TYR A 156 6.54 10.47 -1.91
N TYR A 157 6.98 11.63 -2.38
CA TYR A 157 6.45 12.91 -1.93
C TYR A 157 5.04 13.18 -2.45
N ALA A 158 4.68 12.70 -3.65
CA ALA A 158 3.30 12.74 -4.13
C ALA A 158 2.36 11.96 -3.19
N ALA A 159 2.72 10.71 -2.86
CA ALA A 159 1.94 9.89 -1.96
C ALA A 159 1.82 10.52 -0.56
N LEU A 160 2.94 11.01 -0.02
CA LEU A 160 2.97 11.66 1.28
C LEU A 160 2.10 12.92 1.33
N LEU A 161 2.22 13.80 0.34
CA LEU A 161 1.41 15.03 0.27
C LEU A 161 -0.08 14.73 0.10
N CYS A 162 -0.44 13.75 -0.73
CA CYS A 162 -1.84 13.34 -0.86
C CYS A 162 -2.38 12.79 0.47
N VAL A 163 -1.59 11.99 1.21
CA VAL A 163 -2.00 11.50 2.53
C VAL A 163 -2.10 12.64 3.55
N GLU A 164 -1.18 13.61 3.54
CA GLU A 164 -1.24 14.78 4.42
C GLU A 164 -2.47 15.66 4.15
N GLU A 165 -2.84 15.82 2.87
CA GLU A 165 -4.00 16.63 2.46
C GLU A 165 -5.33 15.96 2.82
N GLN A 166 -5.45 14.64 2.61
CA GLN A 166 -6.68 13.89 2.88
C GLN A 166 -6.80 13.41 4.34
N GLY A 167 -5.69 13.41 5.09
CA GLY A 167 -5.65 12.98 6.48
C GLY A 167 -6.00 11.50 6.63
N ALA A 168 -6.99 11.20 7.48
CA ALA A 168 -7.46 9.83 7.73
C ALA A 168 -8.58 9.37 6.77
N ASP A 169 -8.97 10.20 5.80
CA ASP A 169 -10.03 9.88 4.84
C ASP A 169 -9.49 9.07 3.66
N TRP A 170 -9.50 7.75 3.83
CA TRP A 170 -9.05 6.81 2.81
C TRP A 170 -9.95 6.79 1.57
N GLN A 171 -11.23 7.20 1.65
CA GLN A 171 -12.14 7.19 0.51
C GLN A 171 -11.82 8.31 -0.46
N LEU A 172 -11.51 9.50 0.05
CA LEU A 172 -11.04 10.61 -0.77
C LEU A 172 -9.67 10.31 -1.40
N PHE A 173 -8.78 9.69 -0.64
CA PHE A 173 -7.48 9.26 -1.16
C PHE A 173 -7.62 8.21 -2.27
N GLU A 174 -8.50 7.21 -2.10
CA GLU A 174 -8.85 6.24 -3.13
C GLU A 174 -9.39 6.92 -4.41
N ALA A 175 -10.32 7.87 -4.25
CA ALA A 175 -10.91 8.58 -5.38
C ALA A 175 -9.85 9.37 -6.17
N LEU A 176 -8.94 10.05 -5.47
CA LEU A 176 -7.81 10.77 -6.07
C LEU A 176 -6.89 9.82 -6.85
N CYS A 177 -6.57 8.66 -6.28
CA CYS A 177 -5.76 7.64 -6.96
C CYS A 177 -6.42 7.18 -8.26
N LYS A 178 -7.73 6.88 -8.22
CA LYS A 178 -8.50 6.46 -9.40
C LYS A 178 -8.58 7.56 -10.46
N GLU A 179 -8.82 8.80 -10.04
CA GLU A 179 -8.82 9.96 -10.95
C GLU A 179 -7.49 10.11 -11.67
N ALA A 180 -6.37 10.00 -10.95
CA ALA A 180 -5.03 10.10 -11.52
C ALA A 180 -4.79 9.03 -12.60
N VAL A 181 -5.19 7.77 -12.35
CA VAL A 181 -5.11 6.70 -13.37
C VAL A 181 -5.99 7.01 -14.58
N GLY A 182 -7.26 7.37 -14.35
CA GLY A 182 -8.20 7.70 -15.43
C GLY A 182 -7.69 8.83 -16.33
N ARG A 183 -7.08 9.86 -15.73
CA ARG A 183 -6.45 10.97 -16.46
C ARG A 183 -5.28 10.50 -17.32
N ILE A 184 -4.39 9.65 -16.79
CA ILE A 184 -3.23 9.13 -17.55
C ILE A 184 -3.69 8.31 -18.74
N VAL A 185 -4.62 7.39 -18.54
CA VAL A 185 -5.13 6.53 -19.61
C VAL A 185 -5.82 7.38 -20.67
N SER A 186 -6.49 8.47 -20.28
CA SER A 186 -7.18 9.38 -21.21
C SER A 186 -6.26 10.34 -21.99
N LEU A 187 -4.95 10.37 -21.74
CA LEU A 187 -4.02 11.26 -22.46
C LEU A 187 -3.90 10.95 -23.97
N GLY A 188 -4.35 9.78 -24.43
CA GLY A 188 -4.22 9.33 -25.82
C GLY A 188 -5.22 9.92 -26.84
N GLY A 189 -6.21 10.71 -26.42
CA GLY A 189 -7.21 11.33 -27.33
C GLY A 189 -8.41 10.42 -27.64
N THR A 190 -9.09 10.62 -28.78
CA THR A 190 -10.26 9.81 -29.22
C THR A 190 -9.95 9.09 -30.55
N GLY A 191 -10.03 7.76 -30.60
CA GLY A 191 -9.83 6.92 -31.82
C GLY A 191 -9.36 5.48 -31.55
N GLU A 192 -9.24 4.64 -32.59
CA GLU A 192 -8.79 3.23 -32.44
C GLU A 192 -7.33 3.11 -31.97
N ARG A 193 -6.43 3.94 -32.52
CA ARG A 193 -5.03 4.05 -32.05
C ARG A 193 -4.93 4.47 -30.59
N ASN A 194 -5.98 5.11 -30.06
CA ASN A 194 -6.06 5.49 -28.67
C ASN A 194 -6.45 4.30 -27.76
N HIS A 195 -7.21 3.30 -28.22
CA HIS A 195 -7.48 2.12 -27.40
C HIS A 195 -6.21 1.32 -27.08
N GLU A 196 -5.29 1.20 -28.04
CA GLU A 196 -3.99 0.57 -27.81
C GLU A 196 -3.11 1.40 -26.86
N LEU A 197 -3.08 2.72 -27.02
CA LEU A 197 -2.36 3.61 -26.11
C LEU A 197 -2.95 3.59 -24.69
N GLN A 198 -4.27 3.59 -24.57
CA GLN A 198 -4.99 3.45 -23.30
C GLN A 198 -4.64 2.14 -22.62
N HIS A 199 -4.68 1.03 -23.36
CA HIS A 199 -4.32 -0.29 -22.85
C HIS A 199 -2.86 -0.34 -22.38
N ASN A 200 -1.93 0.22 -23.16
CA ASN A 200 -0.51 0.24 -22.82
C ASN A 200 -0.23 1.12 -21.59
N SER A 201 -0.84 2.30 -21.50
CA SER A 201 -0.75 3.16 -20.30
C SER A 201 -1.33 2.48 -19.07
N ALA A 202 -2.53 1.89 -19.19
CA ALA A 202 -3.15 1.15 -18.10
C ALA A 202 -2.28 -0.02 -17.64
N LYS A 203 -1.68 -0.75 -18.57
CA LYS A 203 -0.73 -1.84 -18.26
C LYS A 203 0.48 -1.35 -17.46
N THR A 204 1.07 -0.22 -17.84
CA THR A 204 2.21 0.39 -17.14
C THR A 204 1.84 0.81 -15.72
N ILE A 205 0.70 1.47 -15.56
CA ILE A 205 0.19 1.87 -14.24
C ILE A 205 -0.14 0.63 -13.40
N PHE A 206 -0.72 -0.41 -14.00
CA PHE A 206 -1.01 -1.67 -13.32
C PHE A 206 0.27 -2.35 -12.81
N THR A 207 1.35 -2.38 -13.62
CA THR A 207 2.65 -2.93 -13.20
C THR A 207 3.19 -2.20 -11.97
N PHE A 208 3.17 -0.87 -12.01
CA PHE A 208 3.61 -0.04 -10.89
C PHE A 208 2.77 -0.24 -9.64
N ALA A 209 1.45 -0.11 -9.77
CA ALA A 209 0.51 -0.23 -8.65
C ALA A 209 0.56 -1.63 -8.04
N SER A 210 0.72 -2.68 -8.86
CA SER A 210 0.89 -4.05 -8.38
C SER A 210 2.16 -4.24 -7.57
N ALA A 211 3.28 -3.63 -7.98
CA ALA A 211 4.52 -3.69 -7.20
C ALA A 211 4.35 -3.06 -5.82
N VAL A 212 3.72 -1.89 -5.75
CA VAL A 212 3.40 -1.20 -4.49
C VAL A 212 2.47 -2.04 -3.62
N ARG A 213 1.38 -2.56 -4.21
CA ARG A 213 0.37 -3.38 -3.51
C ARG A 213 0.98 -4.66 -2.95
N ILE A 214 1.75 -5.39 -3.75
CA ILE A 214 2.38 -6.66 -3.33
C ILE A 214 3.34 -6.40 -2.16
N ALA A 215 4.21 -5.39 -2.29
CA ALA A 215 5.16 -5.06 -1.24
C ALA A 215 4.47 -4.66 0.07
N ALA A 216 3.40 -3.87 -0.01
CA ALA A 216 2.62 -3.46 1.15
C ALA A 216 1.87 -4.64 1.80
N GLN A 217 1.30 -5.55 1.01
CA GLN A 217 0.66 -6.77 1.52
C GLN A 217 1.66 -7.70 2.22
N GLU A 218 2.85 -7.89 1.66
CA GLU A 218 3.91 -8.69 2.28
C GLU A 218 4.36 -8.07 3.61
N GLU A 219 4.50 -6.75 3.67
CA GLU A 219 4.89 -6.06 4.91
C GLU A 219 3.79 -6.09 5.97
N GLU A 220 2.53 -5.95 5.56
CA GLU A 220 1.38 -6.09 6.45
C GLU A 220 1.29 -7.52 7.04
N GLN A 221 1.51 -8.54 6.21
CA GLN A 221 1.55 -9.93 6.67
C GLN A 221 2.65 -10.17 7.71
N LYS A 222 3.85 -9.61 7.50
CA LYS A 222 4.93 -9.66 8.49
C LYS A 222 4.54 -8.97 9.79
N ARG A 223 3.98 -7.76 9.70
CA ARG A 223 3.52 -6.99 10.87
C ARG A 223 2.46 -7.76 11.66
N ASN A 224 1.47 -8.34 10.97
CA ASN A 224 0.41 -9.14 11.58
C ASN A 224 0.95 -10.42 12.25
N LYS A 225 1.95 -11.06 11.64
CA LYS A 225 2.64 -12.21 12.26
C LYS A 225 3.36 -11.81 13.55
N ILE A 226 4.13 -10.72 13.52
CA ILE A 226 4.85 -10.21 14.69
C ILE A 226 3.89 -9.87 15.83
N LEU A 227 2.76 -9.24 15.53
CA LEU A 227 1.72 -8.92 16.52
C LEU A 227 1.14 -10.19 17.16
N ARG A 228 0.77 -11.19 16.36
CA ARG A 228 0.26 -12.48 16.88
C ARG A 228 1.28 -13.20 17.76
N ASP A 229 2.56 -13.19 17.36
CA ASP A 229 3.64 -13.82 18.12
C ASP A 229 3.87 -13.09 19.46
N ALA A 230 3.78 -11.75 19.47
CA ALA A 230 3.88 -10.93 20.68
C ALA A 230 2.68 -11.14 21.62
N GLU A 231 1.46 -11.17 21.09
CA GLU A 231 0.24 -11.47 21.86
C GLU A 231 0.33 -12.87 22.50
N ALA A 232 0.80 -13.86 21.76
CA ALA A 232 0.99 -15.22 22.27
C ALA A 232 2.05 -15.29 23.39
N LEU A 233 3.12 -14.49 23.30
CA LEU A 233 4.13 -14.38 24.35
C LEU A 233 3.55 -13.74 25.63
N ILE A 234 2.84 -12.63 25.50
CA ILE A 234 2.20 -11.94 26.62
C ILE A 234 1.19 -12.88 27.30
N GLN A 235 0.36 -13.56 26.52
CA GLN A 235 -0.62 -14.51 27.04
C GLN A 235 0.05 -15.65 27.82
N ARG A 236 1.15 -16.22 27.30
CA ARG A 236 1.94 -17.25 28.01
C ARG A 236 2.55 -16.71 29.31
N GLU A 237 3.04 -15.47 29.33
CA GLU A 237 3.56 -14.86 30.55
C GLU A 237 2.47 -14.60 31.58
N GLN A 238 1.29 -14.12 31.15
CA GLN A 238 0.13 -13.93 32.01
C GLN A 238 -0.35 -15.26 32.60
N GLU A 239 -0.41 -16.33 31.81
CA GLU A 239 -0.73 -17.68 32.28
C GLU A 239 0.30 -18.24 33.26
N ARG A 240 1.60 -18.02 33.00
CA ARG A 240 2.67 -18.40 33.94
C ARG A 240 2.55 -17.64 35.26
N ARG A 241 2.29 -16.33 35.22
CA ARG A 241 2.09 -15.49 36.41
C ARG A 241 0.85 -15.92 37.19
N ALA A 242 -0.27 -16.16 36.51
CA ALA A 242 -1.51 -16.66 37.13
C ALA A 242 -1.29 -18.01 37.83
N ARG A 243 -0.57 -18.94 37.18
CA ARG A 243 -0.18 -20.23 37.80
C ARG A 243 0.74 -20.03 39.00
N SER A 244 1.70 -19.11 38.93
CA SER A 244 2.61 -18.82 40.06
C SER A 244 1.93 -18.13 41.25
N LEU A 245 0.83 -17.42 41.00
CA LEU A 245 0.02 -16.73 42.01
C LEU A 245 -1.11 -17.62 42.57
N GLY A 246 -1.20 -18.89 42.17
CA GLY A 246 -2.25 -19.80 42.63
C GLY A 246 -3.66 -19.45 42.15
N LEU A 247 -3.80 -18.51 41.21
CA LEU A 247 -5.07 -18.14 40.59
C LEU A 247 -5.42 -19.23 39.56
N GLN A 248 -6.26 -20.19 39.95
CA GLN A 248 -6.82 -21.15 39.00
C GLN A 248 -7.62 -20.38 37.93
N PRO A 249 -7.54 -20.81 36.65
CA PRO A 249 -8.37 -20.22 35.61
C PRO A 249 -9.83 -20.52 35.98
N SER A 250 -10.62 -19.46 36.19
CA SER A 250 -12.07 -19.61 36.32
C SER A 250 -12.58 -20.27 35.05
N HIS A 251 -12.98 -21.55 35.14
CA HIS A 251 -13.73 -22.19 34.09
C HIS A 251 -14.87 -21.25 33.69
N ARG A 252 -14.90 -20.81 32.42
CA ARG A 252 -16.15 -20.37 31.80
C ARG A 252 -17.12 -21.53 31.97
N GLN A 253 -18.02 -21.42 32.95
CA GLN A 253 -19.25 -22.20 32.95
C GLN A 253 -19.97 -21.80 31.66
N GLY A 254 -19.94 -22.70 30.68
CA GLY A 254 -20.95 -22.69 29.64
C GLY A 254 -22.33 -22.77 30.29
N PRO A 255 -23.37 -22.22 29.64
CA PRO A 255 -24.69 -22.18 30.23
C PRO A 255 -25.11 -23.59 30.62
N VAL A 256 -25.39 -23.76 31.91
CA VAL A 256 -25.92 -24.97 32.50
C VAL A 256 -27.22 -25.29 31.77
N GLY A 257 -27.22 -26.42 31.07
CA GLY A 257 -28.45 -27.03 30.61
C GLY A 257 -29.34 -27.29 31.81
N SER A 258 -30.50 -26.64 31.85
CA SER A 258 -31.61 -27.08 32.67
C SER A 258 -32.20 -28.35 32.05
N GLY A 259 -31.93 -29.50 32.66
CA GLY A 259 -32.87 -30.64 32.64
C GLY A 259 -34.22 -30.21 33.25
N SER A 260 -35.31 -30.97 33.20
CA SER A 260 -35.49 -32.41 33.05
C SER A 260 -36.98 -32.65 32.75
N SER A 261 -37.29 -33.74 32.05
CA SER A 261 -38.45 -34.63 32.23
C SER A 261 -39.85 -34.05 32.53
N ILE A 262 -40.79 -34.17 31.59
CA ILE A 262 -41.84 -35.21 31.44
C ILE A 262 -42.40 -35.09 30.02
#